data_AF-A0A3D3ZAS8-F1
#
_entry.id   AF-A0A3D3ZAS8-F1
#
_cell.length_a   1.000
_cell.length_b   1.000
_cell.length_c   1.000
_cell.angle_alpha   90.00
_cell.angle_beta   90.00
_cell.angle_gamma   90.00
#
_symmetry.space_group_name_H-M   'P 1'
#
loop_
_entity.id
_entity.type
_entity.pdbx_description
1 polymer ?
#
loop_
_entity_poly.entity_id
_entity_poly.type
_entity_poly.pdbx_seq_one_letter_code
_entity_poly.pdbx_strand_id
1 'polypeptide(L)'
;MKRVTIRVPATTANLGPGFDAFGCALSLYTDVTFEETDAGLEITGCDEAYTGPDNLAYTAYCAVLGTLSEEVRGVKIHIDAHIPICRGLGSSAALLVAGAMG
;
A
#
# COMPACT_ATOMS: atom_id res chain seq x y z
N MET A 1 -19.15 -9.17 -3.98
CA MET A 1 -17.71 -8.91 -3.87
C MET A 1 -17.54 -7.67 -3.00
N LYS A 2 -16.74 -7.79 -1.94
CA LYS A 2 -16.43 -6.66 -1.06
C LYS A 2 -15.30 -5.86 -1.71
N ARG A 3 -15.45 -4.54 -1.71
CA ARG A 3 -14.48 -3.61 -2.28
C ARG A 3 -14.24 -2.48 -1.30
N VAL A 4 -12.98 -2.14 -1.09
CA VAL A 4 -12.56 -1.03 -0.24
C VAL A 4 -11.49 -0.21 -0.96
N THR A 5 -11.52 1.11 -0.78
CA THR A 5 -10.49 2.01 -1.29
C THR A 5 -9.86 2.72 -0.10
N ILE A 6 -8.55 2.56 0.05
CA ILE A 6 -7.74 3.16 1.12
C ILE A 6 -6.96 4.33 0.53
N ARG A 7 -7.18 5.52 1.08
CA ARG A 7 -6.41 6.73 0.76
C ARG A 7 -5.33 6.94 1.80
N VAL A 8 -4.06 6.94 1.39
CA VAL A 8 -2.91 7.09 2.31
C VAL A 8 -2.10 8.34 1.94
N PRO A 9 -1.79 9.23 2.91
CA PRO A 9 -0.96 10.40 2.66
C PRO A 9 0.52 10.02 2.48
N ALA A 10 1.23 10.82 1.69
CA ALA A 10 2.68 10.88 1.69
C ALA A 10 3.19 11.29 3.06
N THR A 11 4.45 10.94 3.35
CA THR A 11 5.09 11.31 4.60
C THR A 11 6.49 11.82 4.35
N THR A 12 6.95 12.74 5.20
CA THR A 12 8.36 13.09 5.33
C THR A 12 8.83 12.75 6.74
N ALA A 13 10.10 12.39 6.90
CA ALA A 13 10.69 11.98 8.17
C ALA A 13 11.91 12.86 8.52
N ASN A 14 12.48 12.64 9.70
CA ASN A 14 13.72 13.27 10.16
C ASN A 14 13.63 14.81 10.18
N LEU A 15 12.51 15.33 10.68
CA LEU A 15 12.24 16.77 10.77
C LEU A 15 13.22 17.47 11.73
N GLY A 16 14.34 17.95 11.19
CA GLY A 16 15.40 18.62 11.95
C GLY A 16 16.10 17.68 12.93
N PRO A 17 16.09 17.94 14.25
CA PRO A 17 16.74 17.08 15.24
C PRO A 17 16.01 15.74 15.46
N GLY A 18 14.81 15.56 14.91
CA GLY A 18 13.97 14.37 15.10
C GLY A 18 14.34 13.17 14.23
N PHE A 19 15.63 12.85 14.13
CA PHE A 19 16.10 11.68 13.38
C PHE A 19 15.47 10.39 13.94
N ASP A 20 14.92 9.55 13.06
CA ASP A 20 14.22 8.30 13.36
C ASP A 20 13.05 8.40 14.38
N ALA A 21 12.55 9.61 14.63
CA ALA A 21 11.48 9.85 15.59
C ALA A 21 10.33 10.68 15.02
N PHE A 22 10.63 11.70 14.21
CA PHE A 22 9.61 12.60 13.69
C PHE A 22 9.22 12.26 12.26
N GLY A 23 7.91 12.17 12.04
CA GLY A 23 7.30 12.08 10.72
C GLY A 23 6.11 13.03 10.61
N CYS A 24 5.81 13.51 9.41
CA CYS A 24 4.65 14.34 9.12
C CYS A 24 3.95 13.85 7.86
N ALA A 25 2.63 13.70 7.95
CA ALA A 25 1.77 13.42 6.81
C ALA A 25 1.57 14.68 5.96
N LEU A 26 1.62 14.53 4.64
CA LEU A 26 1.50 15.61 3.67
C LEU A 26 0.20 15.47 2.87
N SER A 27 -0.28 16.58 2.29
CA SER A 27 -1.48 16.62 1.44
C SER A 27 -1.21 16.15 0.00
N LEU A 28 -0.55 15.00 -0.14
CA LEU A 28 -0.29 14.28 -1.38
C LEU A 28 -0.59 12.82 -1.10
N TYR A 29 -1.29 12.11 -1.99
CA TYR A 29 -1.91 10.85 -1.63
C TYR A 29 -1.64 9.73 -2.63
N THR A 30 -1.72 8.50 -2.15
CA THR A 30 -1.89 7.29 -2.95
C THR A 30 -3.24 6.67 -2.58
N ASP A 31 -4.05 6.36 -3.57
CA ASP A 31 -5.30 5.62 -3.41
C ASP A 31 -5.06 4.17 -3.84
N VAL A 32 -5.38 3.21 -2.98
CA VAL A 32 -5.29 1.77 -3.31
C VAL A 32 -6.64 1.12 -3.10
N THR A 33 -7.15 0.47 -4.14
CA THR A 33 -8.42 -0.25 -4.09
C THR A 33 -8.15 -1.75 -4.02
N PHE A 34 -8.76 -2.42 -3.04
CA PHE A 34 -8.77 -3.87 -2.90
C PHE A 34 -10.18 -4.39 -3.19
N GLU A 35 -10.26 -5.44 -4.01
CA GLU A 35 -11.50 -6.14 -4.31
C GLU A 35 -11.25 -7.65 -4.16
N GLU A 36 -11.99 -8.28 -3.24
CA GLU A 36 -11.93 -9.73 -3.04
C GLU A 36 -12.51 -10.48 -4.24
N THR A 37 -11.79 -11.49 -4.70
CA THR A 37 -12.21 -12.42 -5.76
C THR A 37 -12.08 -13.87 -5.30
N ASP A 38 -12.59 -14.80 -6.11
CA ASP A 38 -12.56 -16.23 -5.76
C ASP A 38 -11.14 -16.82 -5.78
N ALA A 39 -10.29 -16.36 -6.70
CA ALA A 39 -8.90 -16.80 -6.82
C ALA A 39 -8.04 -15.81 -7.64
N GLY A 40 -6.72 -15.92 -7.47
CA GLY A 40 -5.72 -15.22 -8.28
C GLY A 40 -5.32 -13.84 -7.73
N LEU A 41 -4.27 -13.28 -8.33
CA LEU A 41 -3.76 -11.96 -8.03
C LEU A 41 -3.78 -11.13 -9.32
N GLU A 42 -4.42 -9.97 -9.27
CA GLU A 42 -4.37 -8.98 -10.35
C GLU A 42 -3.98 -7.63 -9.75
N ILE A 43 -2.89 -7.03 -10.22
CA ILE A 43 -2.44 -5.71 -9.77
C ILE A 43 -2.36 -4.78 -10.97
N THR A 44 -2.94 -3.60 -10.86
CA THR A 44 -3.00 -2.59 -11.94
C THR A 44 -2.68 -1.19 -11.42
N GLY A 45 -2.37 -0.26 -12.33
CA GLY A 45 -2.08 1.14 -11.99
C GLY A 45 -0.64 1.40 -11.50
N CYS A 46 0.23 0.41 -11.64
CA CYS A 46 1.68 0.53 -11.43
C CYS A 46 2.45 -0.06 -12.61
N ASP A 47 3.77 0.16 -12.65
CA ASP A 47 4.64 -0.47 -13.65
C ASP A 47 4.55 -2.00 -13.59
N GLU A 48 4.76 -2.67 -14.73
CA GLU A 48 4.66 -4.13 -14.88
C GLU A 48 5.53 -4.88 -13.86
N ALA A 49 6.69 -4.33 -13.53
CA ALA A 49 7.60 -4.87 -12.52
C ALA A 49 7.00 -4.98 -11.11
N TYR A 50 5.92 -4.25 -10.81
CA TYR A 50 5.24 -4.26 -9.51
C TYR A 50 3.90 -4.98 -9.54
N THR A 51 3.60 -5.74 -10.60
CA THR A 51 2.32 -6.47 -10.71
C THR A 51 2.36 -7.86 -10.07
N GLY A 52 3.51 -8.25 -9.53
CA GLY A 52 3.75 -9.56 -8.92
C GLY A 52 3.41 -9.67 -7.43
N PRO A 53 3.63 -10.85 -6.84
CA PRO A 53 3.38 -11.13 -5.42
C PRO A 53 4.36 -10.41 -4.47
N ASP A 54 5.40 -9.78 -5.01
CA ASP A 54 6.36 -8.95 -4.29
C ASP A 54 5.93 -7.48 -4.16
N ASN A 55 4.77 -7.11 -4.72
CA ASN A 55 4.18 -5.80 -4.52
C ASN A 55 3.99 -5.51 -3.02
N LEU A 56 4.42 -4.33 -2.56
CA LEU A 56 4.39 -3.97 -1.13
C LEU A 56 2.97 -3.92 -0.56
N ALA A 57 1.98 -3.44 -1.32
CA ALA A 57 0.59 -3.42 -0.86
C ALA A 57 0.04 -4.83 -0.70
N TYR A 58 0.30 -5.72 -1.67
CA TYR A 58 -0.09 -7.13 -1.57
C TYR A 58 0.63 -7.86 -0.43
N THR A 59 1.93 -7.62 -0.27
CA THR A 59 2.73 -8.24 0.80
C THR A 59 2.21 -7.85 2.18
N ALA A 60 1.90 -6.57 2.41
CA ALA A 60 1.32 -6.10 3.66
C ALA A 60 -0.09 -6.66 3.91
N TYR A 61 -0.92 -6.71 2.87
CA TYR A 61 -2.24 -7.34 2.92
C TYR A 61 -2.17 -8.80 3.37
N CYS A 62 -1.34 -9.61 2.71
CA CYS A 62 -1.09 -11.00 3.09
C CYS A 62 -0.54 -11.15 4.51
N ALA A 63 0.37 -10.26 4.91
CA ALA A 63 0.95 -10.29 6.25
C ALA A 63 -0.12 -10.07 7.33
N VAL A 64 -1.03 -9.09 7.15
CA VAL A 64 -2.09 -8.82 8.11
C VAL A 64 -3.08 -9.97 8.18
N LEU A 65 -3.57 -10.49 7.05
CA LEU A 65 -4.45 -11.67 7.05
C LEU A 65 -3.80 -12.88 7.73
N GLY A 66 -2.50 -13.10 7.50
CA GLY A 66 -1.73 -14.13 8.20
C GLY A 66 -1.72 -13.96 9.71
N THR A 67 -1.63 -12.73 10.23
CA THR A 67 -1.74 -12.46 11.68
C THR A 67 -3.14 -12.67 12.24
N LEU A 68 -4.18 -12.49 11.41
CA LEU A 68 -5.57 -12.72 11.76
C LEU A 68 -5.99 -14.19 11.58
N SER A 69 -5.09 -15.05 11.10
CA SER A 69 -5.40 -16.44 10.70
C SER A 69 -6.49 -16.54 9.64
N GLU A 70 -6.59 -15.53 8.77
CA GLU A 70 -7.47 -15.52 7.61
C GLU A 70 -6.71 -15.96 6.36
N GLU A 71 -7.39 -16.71 5.49
CA GLU A 71 -6.80 -17.14 4.22
C GLU A 71 -6.86 -16.01 3.20
N VAL A 72 -5.74 -15.79 2.51
CA VAL A 72 -5.69 -14.90 1.34
C VAL A 72 -6.43 -15.58 0.19
N ARG A 73 -7.66 -15.12 -0.09
CA ARG A 73 -8.42 -15.50 -1.29
C ARG A 73 -7.84 -14.82 -2.53
N GLY A 74 -8.56 -14.85 -3.64
CA GLY A 74 -8.22 -13.99 -4.77
C GLY A 74 -8.37 -12.51 -4.42
N VAL A 75 -7.52 -11.66 -4.98
CA VAL A 75 -7.60 -10.21 -4.79
C VAL A 75 -7.21 -9.46 -6.06
N LYS A 76 -7.98 -8.42 -6.35
CA LYS A 76 -7.62 -7.39 -7.33
C LYS A 76 -7.19 -6.13 -6.59
N ILE A 77 -6.03 -5.61 -6.95
CA ILE A 77 -5.44 -4.40 -6.38
C ILE A 77 -5.28 -3.37 -7.49
N HIS A 78 -5.91 -2.21 -7.34
CA HIS A 78 -5.68 -1.08 -8.24
C HIS A 78 -4.99 0.05 -7.48
N ILE A 79 -3.83 0.48 -7.96
CA ILE A 79 -2.99 1.49 -7.34
C ILE A 79 -3.08 2.78 -8.16
N ASP A 80 -3.56 3.86 -7.57
CA ASP A 80 -3.45 5.21 -8.13
C ASP A 80 -2.48 6.03 -7.27
N ALA A 81 -1.20 6.01 -7.66
CA ALA A 81 -0.11 6.58 -6.88
C ALA A 81 0.35 7.94 -7.42
N HIS A 82 0.13 9.00 -6.65
CA HIS A 82 0.62 10.36 -6.96
C HIS A 82 1.90 10.72 -6.20
N ILE A 83 2.36 9.87 -5.27
CA ILE A 83 3.56 10.09 -4.47
C ILE A 83 4.82 9.69 -5.27
N PRO A 84 5.77 10.61 -5.52
CA PRO A 84 7.00 10.29 -6.23
C PRO A 84 7.86 9.24 -5.52
N ILE A 85 8.27 8.22 -6.28
CA ILE A 85 9.17 7.15 -5.81
C ILE A 85 10.59 7.72 -5.61
N CYS A 86 11.30 7.26 -4.57
CA CYS A 86 12.69 7.65 -4.27
C CYS A 86 12.90 9.17 -4.14
N ARG A 87 11.97 9.88 -3.48
CA ARG A 87 12.07 11.32 -3.17
C ARG A 87 11.97 11.66 -1.69
N GLY A 88 12.06 10.67 -0.80
CA GLY A 88 11.91 10.88 0.65
C GLY A 88 10.48 11.23 1.07
N LEU A 89 9.48 10.88 0.24
CA LEU A 89 8.06 11.17 0.46
C LEU A 89 7.24 9.96 0.92
N GLY A 90 7.92 8.90 1.38
CA GLY A 90 7.25 7.77 2.01
C GLY A 90 6.35 6.93 1.10
N SER A 91 6.57 6.91 -0.22
CA SER A 91 5.74 6.13 -1.17
C SER A 91 5.64 4.65 -0.81
N SER A 92 6.74 4.00 -0.42
CA SER A 92 6.73 2.59 0.00
C SER A 92 5.96 2.37 1.29
N ALA A 93 6.10 3.28 2.26
CA ALA A 93 5.36 3.23 3.51
C ALA A 93 3.85 3.40 3.27
N ALA A 94 3.46 4.28 2.32
CA ALA A 94 2.06 4.47 1.95
C ALA A 94 1.43 3.17 1.40
N LEU A 95 2.16 2.44 0.54
CA LEU A 95 1.69 1.14 0.02
C LEU A 95 1.55 0.08 1.11
N LEU A 96 2.51 0.00 2.05
CA LEU A 96 2.44 -0.94 3.18
C LEU A 96 1.24 -0.65 4.09
N VAL A 97 0.98 0.64 4.41
CA VAL A 97 -0.19 1.04 5.20
C VAL A 97 -1.48 0.74 4.45
N ALA A 98 -1.52 1.01 3.13
CA ALA A 98 -2.69 0.70 2.32
C ALA A 98 -2.98 -0.81 2.31
N GLY A 99 -1.95 -1.65 2.15
CA GLY A 99 -2.06 -3.10 2.23
C GLY A 99 -2.51 -3.60 3.59
N ALA A 100 -1.99 -3.04 4.68
CA ALA A 100 -2.38 -3.44 6.02
C ALA A 100 -3.85 -3.11 6.39
N MET A 101 -4.45 -2.14 5.69
CA MET A 101 -5.82 -1.66 5.92
C MET A 101 -6.82 -2.13 4.85
N GLY A 102 -6.34 -2.72 3.75
CA GLY A 102 -7.13 -3.25 2.65
C GLY A 102 -7.74 -4.59 3.01
#